data_AF-A0A835HIK3-F1
#
_entry.id   AF-A0A835HIK3-F1
#
_cell.length_a   1.000
_cell.length_b   1.000
_cell.length_c   1.000
_cell.angle_alpha   90.00
_cell.angle_beta   90.00
_cell.angle_gamma   90.00
#
_symmetry.space_group_name_H-M   'P 1'
#
loop_
_entity.id
_entity.type
_entity.pdbx_description
1 polymer ?
#
loop_
_entity_poly.entity_id
_entity_poly.type
_entity_poly.pdbx_seq_one_letter_code
_entity_poly.pdbx_strand_id
1 'polypeptide(L)'
;MPKRSNISLRFKQSWVQHENLREVVERSWREPLHDAPMRIVVKKLKRLKLVLKEWSWRVYGNTQIHLKTLEDELENILQEKEQDPFNSKLHNLEVEKATEIQAVKDVEIMTLR
;
A
#
# COMPACT_ATOMS: atom_id res chain seq x y z
N MET A 1 -8.17 -15.51 0.06
CA MET A 1 -7.97 -14.14 -0.48
C MET A 1 -8.51 -13.16 0.54
N PRO A 2 -7.67 -12.34 1.22
CA PRO A 2 -8.16 -11.40 2.22
C PRO A 2 -9.13 -10.40 1.57
N LYS A 3 -10.26 -10.16 2.25
CA LYS A 3 -11.38 -9.35 1.74
C LYS A 3 -10.93 -7.90 1.57
N ARG A 4 -11.03 -7.35 0.36
CA ARG A 4 -10.72 -5.93 0.08
C ARG A 4 -11.64 -5.05 0.92
N SER A 5 -11.11 -4.38 1.95
CA SER A 5 -11.88 -3.41 2.72
C SER A 5 -12.23 -2.22 1.81
N ASN A 6 -13.37 -1.59 2.08
CA ASN A 6 -13.84 -0.44 1.29
C ASN A 6 -13.02 0.81 1.63
N ILE A 7 -11.72 0.79 1.29
CA ILE A 7 -10.80 1.88 1.54
C ILE A 7 -11.18 3.05 0.63
N SER A 8 -11.35 4.22 1.24
CA SER A 8 -11.49 5.49 0.52
C SER A 8 -10.24 5.72 -0.32
N LEU A 9 -10.43 5.97 -1.62
CA LEU A 9 -9.32 6.26 -2.53
C LEU A 9 -8.78 7.66 -2.18
N ARG A 10 -7.62 7.71 -1.54
CA ARG A 10 -6.85 8.95 -1.36
C ARG A 10 -5.68 8.94 -2.33
N PHE A 11 -5.53 10.03 -3.07
CA PHE A 11 -4.37 10.24 -3.91
C PHE A 11 -3.10 10.26 -3.05
N LYS A 12 -2.05 9.58 -3.52
CA LYS A 12 -0.76 9.52 -2.83
C LYS A 12 0.32 10.06 -3.75
N GLN A 13 1.30 10.78 -3.19
CA GLN A 13 2.45 11.28 -3.93
C GLN A 13 3.22 10.14 -4.62
N SER A 14 3.31 8.99 -3.96
CA SER A 14 3.92 7.76 -4.50
C SER A 14 3.33 7.32 -5.84
N TRP A 15 2.07 7.64 -6.12
CA TRP A 15 1.47 7.28 -7.39
C TRP A 15 2.11 8.04 -8.55
N VAL A 16 2.42 9.33 -8.34
CA VAL A 16 2.98 10.20 -9.38
C VAL A 16 4.38 9.77 -9.80
N GLN A 17 5.13 9.21 -8.85
CA GLN A 17 6.50 8.74 -9.07
C GLN A 17 6.55 7.33 -9.66
N HIS A 18 5.46 6.57 -9.54
CA HIS A 18 5.40 5.23 -10.10
C HIS A 18 5.28 5.28 -11.64
N GLU A 19 6.27 4.74 -12.33
CA GLU A 19 6.42 4.78 -13.80
C GLU A 19 5.15 4.32 -14.54
N ASN A 20 4.51 3.25 -14.06
CA ASN A 20 3.31 2.69 -14.67
C ASN A 20 2.00 3.47 -14.43
N LEU A 21 1.96 4.50 -13.57
CA LEU A 21 0.72 5.23 -13.29
C LEU A 21 0.13 5.81 -14.58
N ARG A 22 0.99 6.44 -15.40
CA ARG A 22 0.57 7.11 -16.63
C ARG A 22 -0.09 6.13 -17.60
N GLU A 23 0.52 4.97 -17.81
CA GLU A 23 -0.02 3.93 -18.68
C GLU A 23 -1.40 3.44 -18.20
N VAL A 24 -1.55 3.21 -16.89
CA VAL A 24 -2.81 2.77 -16.29
C VAL A 24 -3.92 3.79 -16.52
N VAL A 25 -3.62 5.09 -16.32
CA VAL A 25 -4.57 6.17 -16.57
C VAL A 25 -4.92 6.26 -18.05
N GLU A 26 -3.93 6.27 -18.94
CA GLU A 26 -4.14 6.36 -20.39
C GLU A 26 -4.98 5.20 -20.93
N ARG A 27 -4.68 3.96 -20.51
CA ARG A 27 -5.43 2.77 -20.92
C ARG A 27 -6.88 2.86 -20.49
N SER A 28 -7.14 3.18 -19.22
CA SER A 28 -8.50 3.39 -18.70
C SER A 28 -9.20 4.55 -19.40
N TRP A 29 -8.48 5.59 -19.81
CA TRP A 29 -9.08 6.75 -20.47
C TRP A 29 -9.45 6.49 -21.93
N ARG A 30 -8.63 5.72 -22.66
CA ARG A 30 -8.84 5.41 -24.09
C ARG A 30 -9.98 4.44 -24.34
N GLU A 31 -10.35 3.62 -23.36
CA GLU A 31 -11.47 2.69 -23.53
C GLU A 31 -12.77 3.42 -23.91
N PRO A 32 -13.44 3.01 -25.01
CA PRO A 32 -14.62 3.68 -25.52
C PRO A 32 -15.81 3.52 -24.57
N LEU A 33 -16.67 4.53 -24.56
CA LEU A 33 -17.94 4.52 -23.82
C LEU A 33 -19.01 5.16 -24.70
N HIS A 34 -20.16 4.49 -24.80
CA HIS A 34 -21.32 5.00 -25.53
C HIS A 34 -22.35 5.52 -24.51
N ASP A 35 -22.49 6.85 -24.44
CA ASP A 35 -23.48 7.53 -23.62
C ASP A 35 -23.67 8.97 -24.11
N ALA A 36 -24.56 9.74 -23.48
CA ALA A 36 -24.65 11.18 -23.69
C ALA A 36 -23.31 11.86 -23.35
N PRO A 37 -22.85 12.85 -24.14
CA PRO A 37 -21.54 13.49 -23.98
C PRO A 37 -21.20 13.92 -22.55
N MET A 38 -22.17 14.51 -21.84
CA MET A 38 -22.01 14.93 -20.44
C MET A 38 -21.77 13.76 -19.48
N ARG A 39 -22.37 12.58 -19.75
CA ARG A 39 -22.23 11.38 -18.90
C ARG A 39 -20.98 10.57 -19.20
N ILE A 40 -20.41 10.69 -20.40
CA ILE A 40 -19.17 10.00 -20.78
C ILE A 40 -18.06 10.36 -19.80
N VAL A 41 -17.84 11.65 -19.53
CA VAL A 41 -16.76 12.10 -18.64
C VAL A 41 -16.95 11.54 -17.23
N VAL A 42 -18.17 11.62 -16.68
CA VAL A 42 -18.49 11.08 -15.35
C VAL A 42 -18.24 9.57 -15.29
N LYS A 43 -18.62 8.83 -16.32
CA LYS A 43 -18.38 7.38 -16.39
C LYS A 43 -16.88 7.05 -16.50
N LYS A 44 -16.11 7.81 -17.29
CA LYS A 44 -14.64 7.66 -17.37
C LYS A 44 -13.98 7.88 -16.00
N LEU A 45 -14.39 8.92 -15.27
CA LEU A 45 -13.88 9.20 -13.93
C LEU A 45 -14.24 8.08 -12.92
N LYS A 46 -15.48 7.58 -12.97
CA LYS A 46 -15.90 6.44 -12.12
C LYS A 46 -15.10 5.17 -12.41
N ARG A 47 -14.88 4.84 -13.69
CA ARG A 47 -14.02 3.71 -14.10
C ARG A 47 -12.59 3.91 -13.62
N LEU A 48 -12.02 5.08 -13.90
CA LEU A 48 -10.65 5.41 -13.50
C LEU A 48 -10.45 5.25 -11.99
N LYS A 49 -11.41 5.69 -11.17
CA LYS A 49 -11.37 5.50 -9.72
C LYS A 49 -11.25 4.03 -9.32
N LEU A 50 -11.98 3.13 -9.98
CA LEU A 50 -11.93 1.69 -9.71
C LEU A 50 -10.60 1.08 -10.16
N VAL A 51 -10.13 1.44 -11.36
CA VAL A 51 -8.86 0.98 -11.91
C VAL A 51 -7.69 1.42 -11.01
N LEU A 52 -7.66 2.67 -10.57
CA LEU A 52 -6.64 3.18 -9.66
C LEU A 52 -6.70 2.50 -8.29
N LYS A 53 -7.89 2.18 -7.78
CA LYS A 53 -8.03 1.44 -6.52
C LYS A 53 -7.43 0.04 -6.63
N GLU A 54 -7.70 -0.66 -7.72
CA GLU A 54 -7.15 -1.99 -7.95
C GLU A 54 -5.65 -1.95 -8.19
N TRP A 55 -5.18 -1.03 -9.04
CA TRP A 55 -3.77 -0.84 -9.31
C TRP A 55 -3.00 -0.50 -8.02
N SER A 56 -3.49 0.46 -7.23
CA SER A 56 -2.86 0.82 -5.96
C SER A 56 -2.81 -0.35 -4.98
N TRP A 57 -3.82 -1.23 -4.98
CA TRP A 57 -3.78 -2.43 -4.15
C TRP A 57 -2.79 -3.47 -4.68
N ARG A 58 -2.69 -3.65 -6.01
CA ARG A 58 -1.72 -4.59 -6.59
C ARG A 58 -0.27 -4.15 -6.36
N VAL A 59 0.00 -2.85 -6.46
CA VAL A 59 1.34 -2.29 -6.30
C VAL A 59 1.75 -2.20 -4.83
N TYR A 60 0.86 -1.68 -3.97
CA TYR A 60 1.22 -1.35 -2.58
C TYR A 60 0.57 -2.27 -1.53
N GLY A 61 -0.36 -3.13 -1.93
CA GLY A 61 -1.13 -3.95 -0.99
C GLY A 61 -0.30 -5.05 -0.35
N ASN A 62 0.61 -5.71 -1.10
CA ASN A 62 1.48 -6.74 -0.56
C ASN A 62 2.46 -6.16 0.47
N THR A 63 3.04 -4.99 0.17
CA THR A 63 3.95 -4.28 1.07
C THR A 63 3.26 -3.83 2.35
N GLN A 64 2.05 -3.26 2.25
CA GLN A 64 1.28 -2.87 3.45
C GLN A 64 0.86 -4.07 4.30
N ILE A 65 0.52 -5.21 3.70
CA ILE A 65 0.21 -6.43 4.44
C ILE A 65 1.46 -6.92 5.16
N HIS A 66 2.59 -6.99 4.47
CA HIS A 66 3.86 -7.44 5.04
C HIS A 66 4.33 -6.52 6.18
N LEU A 67 4.29 -5.20 5.97
CA LEU A 67 4.63 -4.20 6.98
C LEU A 67 3.75 -4.34 8.22
N LYS A 68 2.44 -4.56 8.03
CA LYS A 68 1.54 -4.81 9.15
C LYS A 68 1.88 -6.10 9.91
N THR A 69 2.20 -7.18 9.20
CA THR A 69 2.62 -8.43 9.85
C THR A 69 3.88 -8.23 10.69
N LEU A 70 4.86 -7.48 10.19
CA LEU A 70 6.07 -7.16 10.96
C LEU A 70 5.76 -6.28 12.19
N GLU A 71 4.84 -5.31 12.07
CA GLU A 71 4.41 -4.47 13.19
C GLU A 71 3.68 -5.31 14.27
N ASP A 72 2.78 -6.21 13.86
CA ASP A 72 2.07 -7.12 14.77
C ASP A 72 3.06 -8.09 15.48
N GLU A 73 4.09 -8.58 14.77
CA GLU A 73 5.16 -9.40 15.37
C GLU A 73 6.00 -8.62 16.39
N LEU A 74 6.36 -7.37 16.08
CA LEU A 74 7.10 -6.50 17.00
C LEU A 74 6.29 -6.20 18.26
N GLU A 75 4.98 -5.97 18.14
CA GLU A 75 4.10 -5.75 19.28
C GLU A 75 4.09 -6.96 20.24
N ASN A 76 4.03 -8.18 19.71
CA ASN A 76 4.12 -9.40 20.52
C ASN A 76 5.46 -9.51 21.26
N ILE A 77 6.59 -9.20 20.59
CA ILE A 77 7.92 -9.20 21.21
C ILE A 77 7.99 -8.20 22.36
N LEU A 78 7.42 -7.01 22.18
CA LEU A 78 7.39 -5.97 23.21
C LEU A 78 6.56 -6.42 24.42
N GLN A 79 5.41 -7.04 24.21
CA GLN A 79 4.58 -7.61 25.29
C GLN A 79 5.30 -8.73 26.05
N GLU A 80 6.01 -9.63 25.36
CA GLU A 80 6.82 -10.67 26.01
C GLU A 80 7.97 -10.07 26.83
N LYS A 81 8.58 -8.98 26.34
CA LYS A 81 9.65 -8.27 27.03
C LYS A 81 9.18 -7.52 28.27
N GLU A 82 7.93 -7.07 28.32
CA GLU A 82 7.34 -6.53 29.56
C GLU A 82 7.29 -7.58 30.68
N GLN A 83 7.15 -8.87 30.34
CA GLN A 83 7.15 -9.98 31.29
C GLN A 83 8.57 -10.41 31.71
N ASP A 84 9.56 -10.28 30.82
CA ASP A 84 10.97 -10.61 31.07
C ASP A 84 11.95 -9.57 30.46
N PRO A 85 12.21 -8.45 31.17
CA PRO A 85 12.97 -7.32 30.63
C PRO A 85 14.45 -7.60 30.35
N PHE A 86 15.02 -8.65 30.93
CA PHE A 86 16.45 -8.98 30.82
C PHE A 86 16.75 -10.04 29.76
N ASN A 87 15.71 -10.49 29.04
CA ASN A 87 15.86 -11.47 27.98
C ASN A 87 16.62 -10.86 26.78
N SER A 88 17.93 -11.12 26.76
CA SER A 88 18.82 -10.61 25.70
C SER A 88 18.43 -11.11 24.30
N LYS A 89 17.75 -12.25 24.21
CA LYS A 89 17.24 -12.79 22.95
C LYS A 89 16.07 -11.96 22.41
N LEU A 90 15.14 -11.56 23.28
CA LEU A 90 14.02 -10.69 22.89
C LEU A 90 14.51 -9.31 22.45
N HIS A 91 15.53 -8.76 23.11
CA HIS A 91 16.12 -7.48 22.70
C HIS A 91 16.75 -7.53 21.30
N ASN A 92 17.50 -8.59 20.97
CA ASN A 92 18.09 -8.75 19.64
C ASN A 92 16.99 -8.88 18.57
N LEU A 93 15.92 -9.62 18.86
CA LEU A 93 14.81 -9.83 17.93
C LEU A 93 14.00 -8.54 17.70
N GLU A 94 13.81 -7.73 18.75
CA GLU A 94 13.20 -6.39 18.65
C GLU A 94 13.99 -5.50 17.68
N VAL A 95 15.32 -5.44 17.84
CA VAL A 95 16.20 -4.64 16.99
C VAL A 95 16.13 -5.13 15.54
N GLU A 96 16.19 -6.44 15.32
CA GLU A 96 16.09 -7.05 13.98
C GLU A 96 14.77 -6.67 13.30
N LYS A 97 13.63 -6.85 13.98
CA LYS A 97 12.32 -6.50 13.44
C LYS A 97 12.15 -5.01 13.18
N ALA A 98 12.66 -4.15 14.07
CA ALA A 98 12.65 -2.70 13.86
C ALA A 98 13.47 -2.30 12.62
N THR A 99 14.64 -2.91 12.40
CA THR A 99 15.44 -2.67 11.19
C THR A 99 14.75 -3.15 9.92
N GLU A 100 14.07 -4.30 9.95
CA GLU A 100 13.32 -4.82 8.82
C GLU A 100 12.16 -3.88 8.45
N ILE A 101 11.38 -3.43 9.44
CA ILE A 101 10.30 -2.44 9.25
C ILE A 101 10.84 -1.15 8.64
N GLN A 102 11.98 -0.65 9.14
CA GLN A 102 12.59 0.57 8.61
C GLN A 102 13.03 0.38 7.15
N ALA A 103 13.63 -0.77 6.81
CA ALA A 103 14.02 -1.07 5.44
C ALA A 103 12.81 -1.12 4.49
N VAL A 104 11.69 -1.73 4.90
CA VAL A 104 10.45 -1.77 4.10
C VAL A 104 9.88 -0.36 3.90
N LYS A 105 9.85 0.46 4.97
CA LYS A 105 9.43 1.87 4.90
C LYS A 105 10.36 2.69 3.99
N ASP A 106 11.66 2.44 4.04
CA ASP A 106 12.65 3.11 3.21
C ASP A 106 12.51 2.72 1.73
N VAL A 107 12.19 1.46 1.40
CA VAL A 107 11.89 1.05 0.01
C VAL A 107 10.60 1.70 -0.50
N GLU A 108 9.57 1.80 0.34
CA GLU A 108 8.36 2.57 0.00
C GLU A 108 8.67 4.07 -0.17
N ILE A 109 9.70 4.61 0.50
CA ILE A 109 10.15 6.00 0.38
C ILE A 109 11.12 6.21 -0.80
N MET A 110 11.95 5.23 -1.16
CA MET A 110 12.92 5.31 -2.25
C MET A 110 12.26 5.14 -3.62
N THR A 111 11.15 4.42 -3.68
CA THR A 111 10.23 4.45 -4.84
C THR A 111 9.51 5.82 -4.98
N LEU A 112 9.79 6.78 -4.07
CA LEU A 112 9.36 8.19 -4.12
C LEU A 112 10.45 9.17 -4.59
N ARG A 113 11.61 8.74 -5.09
CA ARG A 113 12.65 9.67 -5.59
C ARG A 113 12.73 9.66 -7.10
#